data_AF-A0A916WA57-F1
#
_entry.id   AF-A0A916WA57-F1
#
_cell.length_a   1.000
_cell.length_b   1.000
_cell.length_c   1.000
_cell.angle_alpha   90.00
_cell.angle_beta   90.00
_cell.angle_gamma   90.00
#
_symmetry.space_group_name_H-M   'P 1'
#
loop_
_entity.id
_entity.type
_entity.pdbx_description
1 polymer ?
#
loop_
_entity_poly.entity_id
_entity_poly.type
_entity_poly.pdbx_seq_one_letter_code
_entity_poly.pdbx_strand_id
1 'polypeptide(L)'
;MLPDVVDINEYQTGARREGLYAGLMTFFMKITNSIAIFLIGLILEFSGYVANEIQNATTMTTIQWTMAVAPGIFVIIAIIATTLYPYSKEDHRNIRMELERTGT
;
A
#
# COMPACT_ATOMS: atom_id res chain seq x y z
N MET A 1 11.35 -3.85 5.73
CA MET A 1 10.64 -4.85 4.90
C MET A 1 11.16 -4.88 3.47
N LEU A 2 11.15 -3.77 2.70
CA LEU A 2 11.72 -3.79 1.35
C LEU A 2 13.25 -3.94 1.26
N PRO A 3 14.06 -3.25 2.10
CA PRO A 3 15.51 -3.47 2.11
C PRO A 3 15.82 -4.93 2.42
N ASP A 4 15.20 -5.47 3.47
CA ASP A 4 15.39 -6.86 3.91
C ASP A 4 15.16 -7.90 2.80
N VAL A 5 14.14 -7.72 1.94
CA VAL A 5 13.83 -8.66 0.84
C VAL A 5 14.79 -8.50 -0.35
N VAL A 6 15.28 -7.28 -0.59
CA VAL A 6 16.27 -7.01 -1.64
C VAL A 6 17.65 -7.51 -1.21
N ASP A 7 18.02 -7.30 0.05
CA ASP A 7 19.26 -7.80 0.66
C ASP A 7 19.30 -9.33 0.69
N ILE A 8 18.19 -9.99 1.03
CA ILE A 8 18.06 -11.46 0.97
C ILE A 8 18.17 -11.97 -0.48
N ASN A 9 17.58 -11.28 -1.46
CA ASN A 9 17.72 -11.65 -2.87
C ASN A 9 19.14 -11.44 -3.38
N GLU A 10 19.81 -10.37 -2.97
CA GLU A 10 21.21 -10.10 -3.32
C GLU A 10 22.13 -11.16 -2.70
N TYR A 11 21.89 -11.56 -1.45
CA TYR A 11 22.60 -12.65 -0.79
C TYR A 11 22.45 -13.99 -1.52
N GLN A 12 21.24 -14.33 -1.99
CA GLN A 12 20.98 -15.61 -2.67
C GLN A 12 21.45 -15.64 -4.13
N THR A 13 21.45 -14.49 -4.83
CA THR A 13 21.71 -14.44 -6.28
C THR A 13 23.03 -13.78 -6.68
N GLY A 14 23.70 -13.09 -5.75
CA GLY A 14 24.96 -12.37 -5.99
C GLY A 14 24.85 -11.19 -6.96
N ALA A 15 23.64 -10.83 -7.40
CA ALA A 15 23.40 -9.77 -8.38
C ALA A 15 22.62 -8.61 -7.75
N ARG A 16 23.24 -7.43 -7.75
CA ARG A 16 22.66 -6.21 -7.19
C ARG A 16 21.58 -5.64 -8.11
N ARG A 17 20.31 -5.99 -7.84
CA ARG A 17 19.13 -5.56 -8.62
C ARG A 17 18.28 -4.50 -7.93
N GLU A 18 18.83 -3.79 -6.94
CA GLU A 18 18.16 -2.74 -6.17
C GLU A 18 17.41 -1.73 -7.06
N GLY A 19 18.05 -1.28 -8.15
CA GLY A 19 17.47 -0.28 -9.06
C GLY A 19 16.21 -0.76 -9.80
N LEU A 20 16.13 -2.05 -10.14
CA LEU A 20 14.93 -2.62 -10.78
C LEU A 20 13.77 -2.69 -9.79
N TYR A 21 14.03 -3.15 -8.55
CA TYR A 21 13.01 -3.24 -7.51
C TYR A 21 12.50 -1.85 -7.09
N ALA A 22 13.40 -0.89 -6.89
CA ALA A 22 13.04 0.49 -6.58
C ALA A 22 12.26 1.13 -7.74
N GLY A 23 12.66 0.89 -8.99
CA GLY A 23 11.96 1.35 -10.18
C GLY A 23 10.54 0.78 -10.29
N LEU A 24 10.37 -0.54 -10.12
CA LEU A 24 9.06 -1.19 -10.14
C LEU A 24 8.18 -0.69 -8.99
N MET A 25 8.72 -0.56 -7.78
CA MET A 25 7.96 -0.06 -6.64
C MET A 25 7.44 1.35 -6.88
N THR A 26 8.30 2.27 -7.30
CA THR A 26 7.89 3.65 -7.59
C THR A 26 6.91 3.74 -8.75
N PHE A 27 7.05 2.88 -9.75
CA PHE A 27 6.09 2.75 -10.86
C PHE A 27 4.71 2.31 -10.36
N PHE A 28 4.64 1.24 -9.55
CA PHE A 28 3.37 0.78 -8.98
C PHE A 28 2.77 1.81 -8.02
N MET A 29 3.57 2.49 -7.20
CA MET A 29 3.09 3.58 -6.35
C MET A 29 2.45 4.70 -7.18
N LYS A 30 3.05 5.08 -8.31
CA LYS A 30 2.48 6.07 -9.22
C LYS A 30 1.14 5.61 -9.79
N ILE A 31 1.05 4.37 -10.27
CA ILE A 31 -0.21 3.80 -10.79
C ILE A 31 -1.30 3.84 -9.71
N THR A 32 -1.00 3.32 -8.52
CA THR A 32 -1.96 3.29 -7.41
C THR A 32 -2.42 4.69 -7.04
N ASN A 33 -1.51 5.66 -6.96
CA ASN A 33 -1.86 7.06 -6.68
C ASN A 33 -2.72 7.67 -7.79
N SER A 34 -2.40 7.42 -9.06
CA SER A 34 -3.20 7.90 -10.19
C SER A 34 -4.62 7.33 -10.16
N ILE A 35 -4.77 6.03 -9.88
CA ILE A 35 -6.08 5.38 -9.75
C ILE A 35 -6.85 5.97 -8.57
N ALA A 36 -6.20 6.18 -7.43
CA ALA A 36 -6.83 6.76 -6.24
C ALA A 36 -7.37 8.17 -6.52
N ILE A 37 -6.56 9.03 -7.14
CA ILE A 37 -6.97 10.40 -7.50
C ILE A 37 -8.12 10.37 -8.51
N PHE A 38 -8.06 9.48 -9.50
CA PHE A 38 -9.13 9.32 -10.49
C PHE A 38 -10.46 8.94 -9.84
N LEU A 39 -10.45 7.96 -8.94
CA LEU A 39 -11.65 7.54 -8.20
C LEU A 39 -12.21 8.66 -7.33
N ILE A 40 -11.36 9.42 -6.64
CA ILE A 40 -11.79 10.59 -5.87
C ILE A 40 -12.48 11.61 -6.79
N GLY A 41 -11.91 11.87 -7.97
CA GLY A 41 -12.50 12.76 -8.97
C GLY A 41 -13.91 12.34 -9.38
N LEU A 42 -14.11 11.06 -9.67
CA LEU A 42 -15.44 10.51 -9.99
C LEU A 42 -16.43 10.70 -8.83
N ILE A 43 -16.01 10.42 -7.60
CA ILE A 43 -16.89 10.57 -6.43
C ILE A 43 -17.31 12.03 -6.25
N LEU A 44 -16.38 12.98 -6.45
CA LEU A 44 -16.69 14.40 -6.40
C LEU A 44 -17.72 14.80 -7.47
N GLU A 45 -17.51 14.36 -8.71
CA GLU A 45 -18.43 14.63 -9.83
C GLU A 45 -19.84 14.10 -9.55
N PHE A 46 -19.96 12.84 -9.11
CA PHE A 46 -21.26 12.23 -8.79
C PHE A 46 -21.91 12.80 -7.52
N SER A 47 -21.12 13.35 -6.58
CA SER A 47 -21.65 13.98 -5.37
C SER A 47 -22.28 15.37 -5.60
N GLY A 48 -22.18 15.91 -6.82
CA GLY A 48 -22.64 17.25 -7.15
C GLY A 48 -21.73 18.35 -6.58
N TYR A 49 -20.44 18.07 -6.43
CA TYR A 49 -19.45 19.03 -5.94
C TYR A 49 -19.28 20.21 -6.91
N VAL A 50 -19.34 21.43 -6.38
CA VAL A 50 -19.16 22.68 -7.16
C VAL A 50 -17.97 23.45 -6.61
N ALA A 51 -16.90 23.62 -7.38
CA ALA A 51 -15.71 24.31 -6.89
C ALA A 51 -15.99 25.79 -6.54
N ASN A 52 -15.38 26.27 -5.44
CA ASN A 52 -15.43 27.66 -4.98
C ASN A 52 -16.82 28.20 -4.56
N GLU A 53 -17.79 27.32 -4.33
CA GLU A 53 -19.10 27.69 -3.79
C GLU A 53 -19.40 27.00 -2.45
N ILE A 54 -20.42 27.49 -1.74
CA ILE A 54 -20.91 26.84 -0.52
C ILE A 54 -21.57 25.53 -0.93
N GLN A 55 -21.03 24.40 -0.47
CA GLN A 55 -21.56 23.08 -0.78
C GLN A 55 -22.89 22.84 -0.07
N ASN A 56 -23.79 22.12 -0.75
CA ASN A 56 -25.00 21.60 -0.11
C ASN A 56 -24.65 20.63 1.03
N ALA A 57 -25.50 20.57 2.05
CA ALA A 57 -25.29 19.71 3.22
C ALA A 57 -25.14 18.22 2.84
N THR A 58 -25.86 17.78 1.80
CA THR A 58 -25.78 16.43 1.23
C THR A 58 -24.43 16.15 0.55
N THR A 59 -23.90 17.08 -0.24
CA THR A 59 -22.59 16.97 -0.88
C THR A 59 -21.47 16.95 0.17
N MET A 60 -21.55 17.82 1.19
CA MET A 60 -20.57 17.87 2.28
C MET A 60 -20.52 16.56 3.07
N THR A 61 -21.67 16.03 3.47
CA THR A 61 -21.74 14.75 4.20
C THR A 61 -21.25 13.58 3.34
N THR A 62 -21.56 13.56 2.04
CA THR A 62 -21.09 12.53 1.11
C THR A 62 -19.56 12.50 1.01
N ILE A 63 -18.92 13.67 0.90
CA ILE A 63 -17.44 13.78 0.85
C ILE A 63 -16.83 13.32 2.17
N GLN A 64 -17.37 13.75 3.32
CA GLN A 64 -16.89 13.36 4.64
C GLN A 64 -16.96 11.84 4.84
N TRP A 65 -18.10 11.22 4.52
CA TRP A 65 -18.26 9.77 4.62
C TRP A 65 -17.33 9.03 3.66
N THR A 66 -17.12 9.54 2.45
CA THR A 66 -16.17 8.95 1.50
C THR A 66 -14.75 8.95 2.08
N MET A 67 -14.30 10.07 2.65
CA MET A 67 -12.97 10.19 3.24
C MET A 67 -12.79 9.28 4.48
N ALA A 68 -13.87 8.95 5.19
CA ALA A 68 -13.82 8.04 6.34
C ALA A 68 -13.91 6.56 5.94
N VAL A 69 -14.83 6.21 5.04
CA VAL A 69 -15.11 4.82 4.64
C VAL A 69 -14.04 4.28 3.71
N ALA A 70 -13.54 5.08 2.75
CA ALA A 70 -12.57 4.59 1.78
C ALA A 70 -11.28 4.08 2.44
N PRO A 71 -10.60 4.82 3.35
CA PRO A 71 -9.46 4.28 4.07
C PRO A 71 -9.80 3.04 4.92
N GLY A 72 -10.99 3.03 5.53
CA GLY A 72 -11.47 1.89 6.32
C GLY A 72 -11.54 0.60 5.50
N ILE A 73 -12.07 0.67 4.26
CA ILE A 73 -12.11 -0.47 3.34
C ILE A 73 -10.70 -0.96 3.01
N PHE A 74 -9.76 -0.06 2.69
CA PHE A 74 -8.37 -0.44 2.40
C PHE A 74 -7.69 -1.12 3.59
N VAL A 75 -7.94 -0.64 4.82
CA VAL A 75 -7.43 -1.28 6.05
C VAL A 75 -8.02 -2.68 6.22
N ILE A 76 -9.33 -2.86 6.01
CA ILE A 76 -9.97 -4.18 6.11
C ILE A 76 -9.37 -5.14 5.09
N ILE A 77 -9.18 -4.69 3.84
CA ILE A 77 -8.52 -5.48 2.79
C ILE A 77 -7.09 -5.84 3.21
N ALA A 78 -6.33 -4.89 3.76
CA ALA A 78 -4.97 -5.13 4.25
C ALA A 78 -4.94 -6.15 5.40
N ILE A 79 -5.90 -6.08 6.33
CA ILE A 79 -6.04 -7.06 7.41
C ILE A 79 -6.34 -8.44 6.84
N ILE A 80 -7.32 -8.56 5.94
CA ILE A 80 -7.69 -9.84 5.30
C ILE A 80 -6.48 -10.42 4.54
N ALA A 81 -5.82 -9.61 3.71
CA ALA A 81 -4.63 -10.01 2.97
C ALA A 81 -3.51 -10.48 3.90
N THR A 82 -3.33 -9.80 5.03
CA THR A 82 -2.34 -10.19 6.06
C THR A 82 -2.72 -11.51 6.74
N THR A 83 -4.02 -11.74 7.03
CA THR A 83 -4.48 -12.99 7.67
C THR A 83 -4.46 -14.20 6.73
N LEU A 84 -4.60 -13.97 5.41
CA LEU A 84 -4.48 -15.00 4.39
C LEU A 84 -3.02 -15.30 4.02
N TYR A 85 -2.09 -14.44 4.41
CA TYR A 85 -0.66 -14.65 4.18
C TYR A 85 -0.14 -15.71 5.16
N PRO A 86 0.30 -16.89 4.70
CA PRO A 86 0.77 -17.97 5.56
C PRO A 86 2.23 -17.71 5.97
N TYR A 87 2.50 -16.56 6.58
CA TYR A 87 3.77 -16.30 7.25
C TYR A 87 3.48 -16.36 8.75
N SER A 88 3.71 -17.53 9.33
CA SER A 88 3.59 -17.71 10.77
C SER A 88 4.72 -16.93 11.45
N LYS A 89 4.51 -16.51 12.71
CA LYS A 89 5.59 -15.91 13.53
C LYS A 89 6.83 -16.84 13.64
N GLU A 90 6.68 -18.12 13.32
CA GLU A 90 7.73 -19.13 13.29
C GLU A 90 8.69 -18.91 12.11
N ASP A 91 8.19 -18.50 10.95
CA ASP A 91 9.01 -18.24 9.75
C ASP A 91 9.90 -17.00 9.92
N HIS A 92 9.36 -15.93 10.53
CA HIS A 92 10.16 -14.76 10.92
C HIS A 92 11.25 -15.09 11.93
N ARG A 93 10.98 -16.02 12.87
CA ARG A 93 11.96 -16.42 13.88
C ARG A 93 13.04 -17.31 13.28
N ASN A 94 12.70 -18.20 12.35
CA ASN A 94 13.66 -19.03 11.63
C ASN A 94 14.56 -18.19 10.72
N ILE A 95 14.01 -17.21 9.99
CA ILE A 95 14.82 -16.28 9.17
C ILE A 95 15.77 -15.46 10.06
N ARG A 96 15.31 -15.00 11.23
CA ARG A 96 16.15 -14.25 12.17
C ARG A 96 17.25 -15.11 12.80
N MET A 97 16.95 -16.36 13.15
CA MET A 97 17.95 -17.31 13.64
C MET A 97 18.99 -17.66 12.57
N GLU A 98 18.59 -17.81 11.31
CA GLU A 98 19.54 -18.10 10.22
C GLU A 98 20.43 -16.88 9.92
N LEU A 99 19.91 -15.66 10.00
CA LEU A 99 20.69 -14.42 9.87
C LEU A 99 21.71 -14.27 11.01
N GLU A 100 21.31 -14.53 12.26
CA GLU A 100 22.21 -14.52 13.42
C GLU A 100 23.29 -15.62 13.35
N ARG A 101 22.97 -16.78 12.75
CA ARG A 101 23.92 -17.89 12.54
C ARG A 101 24.94 -17.62 11.44
N THR A 102 24.59 -16.77 10.47
CA THR A 102 25.43 -16.50 9.29
C THR A 102 26.37 -15.30 9.49
N GLY A 103 26.27 -14.58 10.62
CA GLY A 103 27.32 -13.67 11.09
C GLY A 103 27.59 -12.47 10.18
N THR A 104 26.55 -11.78 9.75
CA THR A 104 26.62 -10.38 9.27
C THR A 104 25.88 -9.46 10.22
#